data_AF-A0A819QDU4-F1
#
_entry.id   AF-A0A819QDU4-F1
#
_cell.length_a   1.000
_cell.length_b   1.000
_cell.length_c   1.000
_cell.angle_alpha   90.00
_cell.angle_beta   90.00
_cell.angle_gamma   90.00
#
_symmetry.space_group_name_H-M   'P 1'
#
loop_
_entity.id
_entity.type
_entity.pdbx_description
1 polymer ?
#
loop_
_entity_poly.entity_id
_entity_poly.type
_entity_poly.pdbx_seq_one_letter_code
_entity_poly.pdbx_strand_id
1 'polypeptide(L)'
;MNNRVGVDEAVEVNSNTTRLQRLCEYFRKRKLFWIIFLIILIIVIIAISTTVALMNKTKREKTSTMEITTPTSTSTTTSATTMEITTSTSITTTTTTSPSSTTTATSEQLILSVMGDNNTKWKQNASTIAERSEWDGHFDSLLSPFGIHVDADDLSIYIADTYKSRIVRWEFGAKNGEIVAGGNGLGSELDHLHYPTDVVLDKEKKSLIICDKGNQRVMKWPLKNSQNQQVLIPDIDCWGLAMDNNGDLYISEPEKHQIIRWQEGNKESTIVAGGKQFGKQLNQLYNPRYIFVDEYHSVYVADCANSRVMKWMKNATKGIRVAPELIDDGNPNILRNPIGVIVDRMGNIYVSNEKSHQIMRWSPGAAKGVPVVGENISGREPTQLAFPHDLSFDRQGNLYVVDRYNGRIQKFAIDLD
;
A
#
# COMPACT_ATOMS: atom_id res chain seq x y z
N MET A 1 -34.44 68.19 11.19
CA MET A 1 -33.00 68.48 11.15
C MET A 1 -32.33 67.72 12.29
N ASN A 2 -31.52 66.70 11.93
CA ASN A 2 -30.21 66.27 12.48
C ASN A 2 -29.91 66.51 13.98
N ASN A 3 -29.31 65.61 14.79
CA ASN A 3 -28.43 64.46 14.53
C ASN A 3 -28.43 63.52 15.77
N ARG A 4 -28.53 62.21 15.56
CA ARG A 4 -28.03 61.16 16.49
C ARG A 4 -26.95 60.40 15.74
N VAL A 5 -25.69 60.75 15.97
CA VAL A 5 -24.50 60.00 15.54
C VAL A 5 -23.53 60.08 16.72
N GLY A 6 -23.11 58.94 17.27
CA GLY A 6 -22.07 58.94 18.31
C GLY A 6 -22.06 57.79 19.32
N VAL A 7 -22.62 56.61 19.04
CA VAL A 7 -22.51 55.46 19.98
C VAL A 7 -21.98 54.17 19.33
N ASP A 8 -22.06 54.00 18.01
CA ASP A 8 -21.68 52.72 17.38
C ASP A 8 -20.18 52.55 17.08
N GLU A 9 -19.39 53.63 16.94
CA GLU A 9 -17.94 53.50 16.64
C GLU A 9 -17.10 53.03 17.84
N ALA A 10 -17.54 53.25 19.09
CA ALA A 10 -16.75 52.88 20.27
C ALA A 10 -16.80 51.38 20.61
N VAL A 11 -17.88 50.68 20.21
CA VAL A 11 -18.05 49.24 20.46
C VAL A 11 -17.27 48.40 19.44
N GLU A 12 -17.20 48.87 18.19
CA GLU A 12 -16.52 48.15 17.11
C GLU A 12 -14.99 48.19 17.24
N VAL A 13 -14.43 49.33 17.70
CA VAL A 13 -12.99 49.51 17.97
C VAL A 13 -12.49 48.55 19.05
N ASN A 14 -13.28 48.31 20.11
CA ASN A 14 -12.88 47.45 21.23
C ASN A 14 -12.92 45.93 20.88
N SER A 15 -13.78 45.54 19.94
CA SER A 15 -13.86 44.17 19.43
C SER A 15 -12.66 43.80 18.55
N ASN A 16 -12.15 44.77 17.77
CA ASN A 16 -11.04 44.58 16.84
C ASN A 16 -9.68 44.54 17.55
N THR A 17 -9.46 45.35 18.60
CA THR A 17 -8.27 45.25 19.46
C THR A 17 -8.19 43.90 20.18
N THR A 18 -9.33 43.39 20.66
CA THR A 18 -9.39 42.07 21.33
C THR A 18 -9.10 40.92 20.35
N ARG A 19 -9.54 41.02 19.09
CA ARG A 19 -9.22 40.04 18.03
C ARG A 19 -7.74 40.07 17.63
N LEU A 20 -7.16 41.26 17.46
CA LEU A 20 -5.74 41.41 17.11
C LEU A 20 -4.81 40.92 18.23
N GLN A 21 -5.16 41.12 19.50
CA GLN A 21 -4.41 40.58 20.63
C GLN A 21 -4.41 39.04 20.66
N ARG A 22 -5.56 38.41 20.39
CA ARG A 22 -5.66 36.93 20.30
C ARG A 22 -4.88 36.36 19.12
N LEU A 23 -4.89 37.04 17.96
CA LEU A 23 -4.09 36.68 16.80
C LEU A 23 -2.58 36.81 17.10
N CYS A 24 -2.14 37.89 17.73
CA CYS A 24 -0.75 38.08 18.13
C CYS A 24 -0.29 37.02 19.15
N GLU A 25 -1.11 36.67 20.15
CA GLU A 25 -0.80 35.57 21.07
C GLU A 25 -0.74 34.21 20.36
N TYR A 26 -1.65 33.95 19.41
CA TYR A 26 -1.65 32.73 18.60
C TYR A 26 -0.36 32.60 17.78
N PHE A 27 0.07 33.66 17.10
CA PHE A 27 1.34 33.67 16.36
C PHE A 27 2.55 33.56 17.29
N ARG A 28 2.50 34.14 18.49
CA ARG A 28 3.57 34.03 19.50
C ARG A 28 3.69 32.60 20.04
N LYS A 29 2.57 31.93 20.33
CA LYS A 29 2.52 30.52 20.74
C LYS A 29 2.99 29.59 19.61
N ARG A 30 2.61 29.87 18.36
CA ARG A 30 3.05 29.09 17.19
C ARG A 30 4.55 29.25 16.92
N LYS A 31 5.12 30.45 17.03
CA LYS A 31 6.57 30.66 16.95
C LYS A 31 7.32 29.97 18.09
N LEU A 32 6.81 30.06 19.32
CA LEU A 32 7.40 29.38 20.48
C LEU A 32 7.36 27.85 20.34
N PHE A 33 6.25 27.31 19.81
CA PHE A 33 6.12 25.88 19.50
C PHE A 33 7.17 25.42 18.48
N TRP A 34 7.38 26.17 17.38
CA TRP A 34 8.40 25.84 16.39
C TRP A 34 9.83 25.95 16.94
N ILE A 35 10.11 26.91 17.83
CA ILE A 35 11.41 27.01 18.50
C ILE A 35 11.64 25.80 19.41
N ILE A 36 10.65 25.41 20.22
CA ILE A 36 10.75 24.23 21.09
C ILE A 36 10.90 22.96 20.26
N PHE A 37 10.14 22.81 19.17
CA PHE A 37 10.25 21.69 18.25
C PHE A 37 11.65 21.60 17.61
N LEU A 38 12.23 22.72 17.19
CA LEU A 38 13.58 22.76 16.62
C LEU A 38 14.64 22.39 17.66
N ILE A 39 14.50 22.84 18.92
CA ILE A 39 15.40 22.46 20.02
C ILE A 39 15.33 20.96 20.31
N ILE A 40 14.13 20.38 20.36
CA ILE A 40 13.93 18.93 20.55
C ILE A 40 14.55 18.16 19.39
N LEU A 41 14.35 18.60 18.15
CA LEU A 41 14.95 17.99 16.96
C LEU A 41 16.48 18.01 17.01
N ILE A 42 17.08 19.13 17.42
CA ILE A 42 18.54 19.25 17.59
C ILE A 42 19.05 18.30 18.69
N ILE A 43 18.35 18.20 19.83
CA ILE A 43 18.71 17.26 20.91
C ILE A 43 18.67 15.81 20.41
N VAL A 44 17.63 15.43 19.64
CA VAL A 44 17.51 14.09 19.06
C VAL A 44 18.64 13.82 18.06
N ILE A 45 19.00 14.78 17.20
CA ILE A 45 20.10 14.64 16.25
C ILE A 45 21.44 14.45 16.99
N ILE A 46 21.69 15.21 18.06
CA ILE A 46 22.90 15.07 18.88
C ILE A 46 22.94 13.69 19.53
N ALA A 47 21.82 13.19 20.08
CA ALA A 47 21.74 11.86 20.69
C ALA A 47 21.95 10.72 19.67
N ILE A 48 21.45 10.85 18.45
CA ILE A 48 21.70 9.87 17.38
C ILE A 48 23.19 9.89 17.00
N SER A 49 23.79 11.08 16.85
CA SER A 49 25.20 11.24 16.51
C SER A 49 26.13 10.59 17.55
N THR A 50 25.87 10.81 18.85
CA THR A 50 26.66 10.19 19.92
C THR A 50 26.50 8.67 19.96
N THR A 51 25.29 8.16 19.70
CA THR A 51 25.03 6.70 19.63
C THR A 51 25.77 6.05 18.47
N VAL A 52 25.75 6.67 17.28
CA VAL A 52 26.50 6.20 16.10
C VAL A 52 28.01 6.24 16.34
N ALA A 53 28.51 7.28 17.02
CA ALA A 53 29.92 7.38 17.39
C ALA A 53 30.34 6.25 18.36
N LEU A 54 29.51 5.92 19.35
CA LEU A 54 29.75 4.77 20.24
C LEU A 54 29.77 3.45 19.47
N MET A 55 28.78 3.20 18.61
CA MET A 55 28.71 1.97 17.81
C MET A 55 29.94 1.79 16.92
N ASN A 56 30.44 2.87 16.32
CA ASN A 56 31.64 2.84 15.49
C ASN A 56 32.91 2.57 16.31
N LYS A 57 32.99 3.06 17.55
CA LYS A 57 34.09 2.74 18.48
C LYS A 57 34.10 1.25 18.85
N THR A 58 32.93 0.69 19.20
CA THR A 58 32.79 -0.74 19.54
C THR A 58 33.09 -1.66 18.35
N LYS A 59 32.75 -1.22 17.12
CA LYS A 59 33.07 -1.97 15.88
C LYS A 59 34.57 -1.97 15.59
N ARG A 60 35.29 -0.88 15.86
CA ARG A 60 36.77 -0.83 15.74
C ARG A 60 37.45 -1.75 16.76
N GLU A 61 36.99 -1.77 18.00
CA GLU A 61 37.57 -2.62 19.06
C GLU A 61 37.32 -4.12 18.83
N LYS A 62 36.19 -4.50 18.21
CA LYS A 62 35.93 -5.90 17.81
C LYS A 62 36.72 -6.38 16.59
N THR A 63 37.16 -5.47 15.72
CA THR A 63 37.91 -5.85 14.50
C THR A 63 39.40 -6.08 14.81
N SER A 64 39.93 -5.51 15.89
CA SER A 64 41.33 -5.65 16.31
C SER A 64 41.66 -6.94 17.09
N THR A 65 40.70 -7.84 17.32
CA THR A 65 40.90 -9.04 18.17
C THR A 65 40.74 -10.40 17.45
N MET A 66 40.63 -10.42 16.12
CA MET A 66 40.67 -11.69 15.35
C MET A 66 42.04 -11.87 14.68
N GLU A 67 43.00 -12.40 15.43
CA GLU A 67 44.21 -13.00 14.86
C GLU A 67 43.94 -14.41 14.33
N ILE A 68 44.63 -14.70 13.24
CA ILE A 68 44.43 -15.79 12.29
C ILE A 68 45.08 -17.08 12.83
N THR A 69 44.30 -18.16 12.90
CA THR A 69 44.82 -19.54 12.96
C THR A 69 44.15 -20.37 11.86
N THR A 70 44.92 -20.69 10.82
CA THR A 70 44.54 -21.62 9.76
C THR A 70 44.98 -23.04 10.10
N PRO A 71 44.15 -24.07 9.85
CA PRO A 71 44.65 -25.42 9.66
C PRO A 71 44.51 -25.87 8.21
N THR A 72 45.64 -26.34 7.69
CA THR A 72 45.87 -27.04 6.42
C THR A 72 45.04 -28.32 6.35
N SER A 73 44.28 -28.54 5.28
CA SER A 73 43.65 -29.84 4.98
C SER A 73 44.33 -30.50 3.79
N THR A 74 44.74 -31.75 3.98
CA THR A 74 45.29 -32.66 2.98
C THR A 74 44.17 -33.42 2.29
N SER A 75 44.25 -33.50 0.97
CA SER A 75 43.35 -34.24 0.08
C SER A 75 43.59 -35.74 0.17
N THR A 76 42.51 -36.52 0.19
CA THR A 76 42.51 -37.93 -0.23
C THR A 76 41.36 -38.16 -1.20
N THR A 77 41.77 -38.62 -2.38
CA THR A 77 40.95 -38.98 -3.54
C THR A 77 40.38 -40.39 -3.32
N THR A 78 39.09 -40.59 -3.54
CA THR A 78 38.57 -41.91 -3.90
C THR A 78 37.38 -41.78 -4.83
N SER A 79 37.49 -42.52 -5.92
CA SER A 79 36.64 -42.57 -7.10
C SER A 79 35.21 -43.03 -6.80
N ALA A 80 34.24 -42.47 -7.52
CA ALA A 80 32.91 -43.06 -7.67
C ALA A 80 32.51 -43.05 -9.15
N THR A 81 32.16 -44.24 -9.60
CA THR A 81 31.91 -44.69 -10.97
C THR A 81 30.60 -44.14 -11.52
N THR A 82 30.66 -43.74 -12.79
CA THR A 82 29.57 -43.37 -13.69
C THR A 82 28.52 -44.46 -13.84
N MET A 83 27.23 -44.11 -13.78
CA MET A 83 26.17 -44.82 -14.50
C MET A 83 25.22 -43.79 -15.11
N GLU A 84 25.29 -43.67 -16.43
CA GLU A 84 24.32 -43.00 -17.28
C GLU A 84 23.07 -43.86 -17.42
N ILE A 85 21.89 -43.26 -17.30
CA ILE A 85 20.65 -43.81 -17.85
C ILE A 85 20.04 -42.73 -18.74
N THR A 86 20.21 -42.96 -20.04
CA THR A 86 19.56 -42.27 -21.15
C THR A 86 18.17 -42.86 -21.36
N THR A 87 17.14 -42.02 -21.35
CA THR A 87 15.89 -42.30 -22.08
C THR A 87 15.36 -41.00 -22.67
N SER A 88 15.66 -40.77 -23.94
CA SER A 88 14.98 -39.85 -24.82
C SER A 88 13.69 -40.50 -25.32
N THR A 89 12.57 -39.78 -25.29
CA THR A 89 11.36 -40.17 -26.02
C THR A 89 10.85 -38.94 -26.75
N SER A 90 11.06 -38.95 -28.05
CA SER A 90 10.57 -37.97 -29.02
C SER A 90 9.08 -38.19 -29.26
N ILE A 91 8.27 -37.15 -29.03
CA ILE A 91 6.86 -37.12 -29.41
C ILE A 91 6.76 -36.45 -30.78
N THR A 92 6.26 -37.22 -31.74
CA THR A 92 5.96 -36.84 -33.12
C THR A 92 4.73 -35.94 -33.15
N THR A 93 4.88 -34.76 -33.76
CA THR A 93 3.77 -33.85 -34.07
C THR A 93 3.07 -34.30 -35.36
N THR A 94 1.78 -34.63 -35.26
CA THR A 94 0.89 -34.77 -36.41
C THR A 94 0.04 -33.52 -36.56
N THR A 95 0.25 -32.83 -37.68
CA THR A 95 -0.53 -31.71 -38.18
C THR A 95 -1.86 -32.20 -38.76
N THR A 96 -2.98 -31.70 -38.24
CA THR A 96 -4.28 -31.77 -38.91
C THR A 96 -4.87 -30.36 -38.97
N THR A 97 -4.93 -29.84 -40.20
CA THR A 97 -5.56 -28.58 -40.59
C THR A 97 -7.05 -28.81 -40.82
N SER A 98 -7.90 -27.91 -40.28
CA SER A 98 -9.30 -27.71 -40.66
C SER A 98 -9.79 -26.34 -40.12
N PRO A 99 -10.83 -25.74 -40.72
CA PRO A 99 -10.73 -24.40 -41.29
C PRO A 99 -11.08 -23.26 -40.33
N SER A 100 -10.55 -22.09 -40.69
CA SER A 100 -10.80 -20.78 -40.11
C SER A 100 -12.29 -20.42 -40.08
N SER A 101 -12.85 -20.35 -38.88
CA SER A 101 -13.98 -19.47 -38.58
C SER A 101 -13.45 -18.28 -37.80
N THR A 102 -13.22 -17.17 -38.50
CA THR A 102 -12.82 -15.89 -37.90
C THR A 102 -14.03 -15.30 -37.18
N THR A 103 -14.29 -15.75 -35.95
CA THR A 103 -15.11 -14.99 -35.01
C THR A 103 -14.25 -13.84 -34.48
N THR A 104 -14.54 -12.63 -34.95
CA THR A 104 -13.99 -11.41 -34.38
C THR A 104 -14.44 -11.34 -32.92
N ALA A 105 -13.55 -11.69 -31.99
CA ALA A 105 -13.80 -11.52 -30.58
C ALA A 105 -14.08 -10.04 -30.32
N THR A 106 -15.15 -9.73 -29.60
CA THR A 106 -15.44 -8.35 -29.19
C THR A 106 -14.27 -7.83 -28.34
N SER A 107 -14.07 -6.51 -28.27
CA SER A 107 -13.03 -5.92 -27.42
C SER A 107 -13.10 -6.43 -25.98
N GLU A 108 -14.30 -6.71 -25.46
CA GLU A 108 -14.51 -7.34 -24.16
C GLU A 108 -14.00 -8.79 -24.07
N GLN A 109 -14.19 -9.61 -25.10
CA GLN A 109 -13.66 -10.99 -25.15
C GLN A 109 -12.14 -11.01 -25.27
N LEU A 110 -11.55 -10.07 -26.01
CA LEU A 110 -10.10 -9.87 -26.04
C LEU A 110 -9.57 -9.41 -24.67
N ILE A 111 -10.24 -8.47 -23.99
CA ILE A 111 -9.85 -7.97 -22.66
C ILE A 111 -9.93 -9.07 -21.59
N LEU A 112 -10.98 -9.90 -21.60
CA LEU A 112 -11.09 -11.08 -20.72
C LEU A 112 -9.99 -12.11 -21.00
N SER A 113 -9.51 -12.23 -22.25
CA SER A 113 -8.41 -13.12 -22.61
C SER A 113 -7.03 -12.60 -22.18
N VAL A 114 -6.80 -11.28 -22.17
CA VAL A 114 -5.51 -10.68 -21.78
C VAL A 114 -5.31 -10.68 -20.25
N MET A 115 -6.37 -10.52 -19.47
CA MET A 115 -6.35 -10.76 -18.01
C MET A 115 -6.19 -12.24 -17.63
N GLY A 116 -6.20 -13.12 -18.64
CA GLY A 116 -5.93 -14.56 -18.55
C GLY A 116 -4.68 -14.99 -19.31
N ASP A 117 -3.80 -14.05 -19.70
CA ASP A 117 -2.49 -14.36 -20.28
C ASP A 117 -1.37 -14.19 -19.25
N ASN A 118 -0.54 -15.22 -19.06
CA ASN A 118 0.59 -15.22 -18.13
C ASN A 118 1.65 -14.17 -18.49
N ASN A 119 1.54 -13.56 -19.67
CA ASN A 119 2.48 -12.61 -20.19
C ASN A 119 1.94 -11.18 -20.32
N THR A 120 0.90 -10.80 -19.56
CA THR A 120 0.44 -9.41 -19.52
C THR A 120 1.60 -8.45 -19.29
N LYS A 121 1.69 -7.42 -20.13
CA LYS A 121 2.66 -6.33 -20.04
C LYS A 121 1.93 -5.02 -19.91
N TRP A 122 2.64 -4.01 -19.43
CA TRP A 122 2.14 -2.64 -19.37
C TRP A 122 3.11 -1.72 -20.09
N LYS A 123 2.55 -0.70 -20.72
CA LYS A 123 3.32 0.43 -21.24
C LYS A 123 4.08 1.04 -20.08
N GLN A 124 5.37 1.28 -20.26
CA GLN A 124 6.23 1.77 -19.18
C GLN A 124 5.97 3.24 -18.85
N ASN A 125 5.49 4.04 -19.80
CA ASN A 125 5.07 5.41 -19.53
C ASN A 125 3.69 5.42 -18.88
N ALA A 126 3.63 5.79 -17.60
CA ALA A 126 2.35 6.00 -16.94
C ALA A 126 1.71 7.34 -17.29
N SER A 127 0.38 7.34 -17.24
CA SER A 127 -0.43 8.56 -17.20
C SER A 127 -0.78 8.87 -15.75
N THR A 128 -0.51 10.11 -15.33
CA THR A 128 -0.92 10.58 -14.00
C THR A 128 -2.44 10.75 -13.96
N ILE A 129 -3.11 10.08 -13.02
CA ILE A 129 -4.58 10.15 -12.87
C ILE A 129 -4.98 11.21 -11.86
N ALA A 130 -4.26 11.28 -10.75
CA ALA A 130 -4.49 12.23 -9.67
C ALA A 130 -3.14 12.69 -9.14
N GLU A 131 -2.94 13.99 -8.94
CA GLU A 131 -1.67 14.52 -8.47
C GLU A 131 -1.77 15.77 -7.62
N ARG A 132 -0.64 16.11 -7.00
CA ARG A 132 -0.42 17.39 -6.37
C ARG A 132 -0.33 18.49 -7.44
N SER A 133 -1.34 19.37 -7.51
CA SER A 133 -1.19 20.64 -8.22
C SER A 133 -0.07 21.47 -7.57
N GLU A 134 0.92 21.86 -8.37
CA GLU A 134 1.96 22.78 -7.98
C GLU A 134 1.45 24.22 -8.16
N TRP A 135 1.35 24.95 -7.04
CA TRP A 135 1.20 26.42 -6.93
C TRP A 135 -0.19 27.03 -7.00
N ASP A 136 -0.89 27.04 -5.86
CA ASP A 136 -1.91 28.06 -5.48
C ASP A 136 -2.63 27.78 -4.15
N GLY A 137 -2.38 26.65 -3.49
CA GLY A 137 -3.13 26.33 -2.27
C GLY A 137 -4.52 25.76 -2.56
N HIS A 138 -4.73 25.18 -3.75
CA HIS A 138 -5.91 24.37 -4.04
C HIS A 138 -6.00 23.13 -3.13
N PHE A 139 -7.21 22.92 -2.61
CA PHE A 139 -7.56 21.88 -1.67
C PHE A 139 -7.40 20.45 -2.24
N ASP A 140 -7.27 20.28 -3.56
CA ASP A 140 -7.42 18.99 -4.25
C ASP A 140 -6.12 18.19 -4.43
N SER A 141 -4.96 18.75 -4.04
CA SER A 141 -3.67 18.05 -4.10
C SER A 141 -3.62 16.82 -3.17
N LEU A 142 -3.07 15.69 -3.62
CA LEU A 142 -2.82 14.56 -2.72
C LEU A 142 -1.58 14.83 -1.85
N LEU A 143 -1.62 14.41 -0.59
CA LEU A 143 -0.49 14.46 0.34
C LEU A 143 -0.25 13.07 0.92
N SER A 144 0.76 12.40 0.37
CA SER A 144 1.20 11.06 0.79
C SER A 144 0.03 10.06 0.87
N PRO A 145 -0.66 9.78 -0.26
CA PRO A 145 -1.74 8.80 -0.31
C PRO A 145 -1.20 7.39 -0.04
N PHE A 146 -1.97 6.56 0.65
CA PHE A 146 -1.54 5.21 1.04
C PHE A 146 -2.30 4.10 0.30
N GLY A 147 -3.62 4.03 0.46
CA GLY A 147 -4.49 3.00 -0.12
C GLY A 147 -5.30 3.49 -1.31
N ILE A 148 -5.67 2.57 -2.19
CA ILE A 148 -6.49 2.83 -3.37
C ILE A 148 -7.52 1.73 -3.60
N HIS A 149 -8.73 2.13 -4.01
CA HIS A 149 -9.74 1.21 -4.52
C HIS A 149 -10.26 1.66 -5.88
N VAL A 150 -10.16 0.80 -6.89
CA VAL A 150 -10.68 1.06 -8.23
C VAL A 150 -12.09 0.51 -8.35
N ASP A 151 -13.08 1.39 -8.52
CA ASP A 151 -14.41 1.01 -8.96
C ASP A 151 -14.48 1.07 -10.49
N ALA A 152 -14.25 -0.07 -11.13
CA ALA A 152 -14.30 -0.20 -12.58
C ALA A 152 -15.72 -0.14 -13.17
N ASP A 153 -16.79 -0.22 -12.37
CA ASP A 153 -18.17 -0.02 -12.85
C ASP A 153 -18.46 1.48 -13.03
N ASP A 154 -18.10 2.27 -12.02
CA ASP A 154 -18.34 3.72 -11.97
C ASP A 154 -17.16 4.54 -12.51
N LEU A 155 -16.20 3.88 -13.17
CA LEU A 155 -14.99 4.47 -13.73
C LEU A 155 -14.31 5.45 -12.76
N SER A 156 -14.21 5.05 -11.49
CA SER A 156 -13.76 5.91 -10.40
C SER A 156 -12.68 5.23 -9.56
N ILE A 157 -11.77 6.03 -9.01
CA ILE A 157 -10.84 5.58 -7.97
C ILE A 157 -11.15 6.27 -6.65
N TYR A 158 -11.10 5.53 -5.55
CA TYR A 158 -11.12 6.06 -4.20
C TYR A 158 -9.72 5.99 -3.63
N ILE A 159 -9.24 7.12 -3.09
CA ILE A 159 -7.86 7.27 -2.64
C ILE A 159 -7.88 7.68 -1.18
N ALA A 160 -7.17 6.94 -0.34
CA ALA A 160 -6.88 7.37 1.02
C ALA A 160 -5.78 8.44 1.01
N ASP A 161 -6.19 9.71 1.05
CA ASP A 161 -5.29 10.88 1.11
C ASP A 161 -4.85 11.12 2.55
N THR A 162 -4.01 10.20 3.02
CA THR A 162 -3.73 9.92 4.43
C THR A 162 -3.35 11.15 5.24
N TYR A 163 -2.43 11.99 4.74
CA TYR A 163 -1.94 13.13 5.54
C TYR A 163 -2.88 14.34 5.47
N LYS A 164 -3.85 14.34 4.54
CA LYS A 164 -4.98 15.28 4.55
C LYS A 164 -6.21 14.73 5.28
N SER A 165 -6.13 13.51 5.83
CA SER A 165 -7.19 12.90 6.64
C SER A 165 -8.56 12.89 5.95
N ARG A 166 -8.57 12.38 4.72
CA ARG A 166 -9.75 12.33 3.85
C ARG A 166 -9.66 11.18 2.85
N ILE A 167 -10.80 10.81 2.28
CA ILE A 167 -10.90 9.96 1.10
C ILE A 167 -11.34 10.82 -0.09
N VAL A 168 -10.62 10.71 -1.20
CA VAL A 168 -10.91 11.42 -2.44
C VAL A 168 -11.40 10.43 -3.49
N ARG A 169 -12.55 10.70 -4.11
CA ARG A 169 -13.04 10.00 -5.31
C ARG A 169 -12.55 10.76 -6.53
N TRP A 170 -12.01 10.05 -7.52
CA TRP A 170 -11.54 10.62 -8.76
C TRP A 170 -12.11 9.83 -9.94
N GLU A 171 -12.96 10.48 -10.74
CA GLU A 171 -13.53 9.87 -11.95
C GLU A 171 -12.47 9.82 -13.07
N PHE A 172 -12.49 8.79 -13.90
CA PHE A 172 -11.51 8.63 -14.98
C PHE A 172 -11.60 9.80 -15.96
N GLY A 173 -10.47 10.49 -16.16
CA GLY A 173 -10.39 11.67 -17.02
C GLY A 173 -10.82 12.98 -16.35
N ALA A 174 -11.28 12.95 -15.10
CA ALA A 174 -11.55 14.16 -14.34
C ALA A 174 -10.26 14.94 -14.06
N LYS A 175 -10.38 16.27 -13.99
CA LYS A 175 -9.26 17.17 -13.66
C LYS A 175 -9.04 17.31 -12.16
N ASN A 176 -10.08 17.14 -11.36
CA ASN A 176 -10.07 17.30 -9.91
C ASN A 176 -10.81 16.13 -9.26
N GLY A 177 -10.40 15.80 -8.04
CA GLY A 177 -11.10 14.82 -7.20
C GLY A 177 -12.16 15.46 -6.31
N GLU A 178 -13.10 14.65 -5.86
CA GLU A 178 -14.16 15.00 -4.91
C GLU A 178 -13.84 14.41 -3.54
N ILE A 179 -13.94 15.20 -2.46
CA ILE A 179 -13.84 14.67 -1.10
C ILE A 179 -15.14 13.94 -0.76
N VAL A 180 -15.06 12.63 -0.57
CA VAL A 180 -16.24 11.77 -0.28
C VAL A 180 -16.30 11.31 1.17
N ALA A 181 -15.19 11.41 1.91
CA ALA A 181 -15.15 11.17 3.35
C ALA A 181 -14.03 11.98 4.03
N GLY A 182 -14.23 12.36 5.28
CA GLY A 182 -13.29 13.18 6.05
C GLY A 182 -13.14 14.62 5.50
N GLY A 183 -11.99 15.25 5.74
CA GLY A 183 -11.73 16.63 5.31
C GLY A 183 -12.28 17.73 6.25
N ASN A 184 -12.98 17.36 7.32
CA ASN A 184 -13.55 18.28 8.31
C ASN A 184 -12.57 18.66 9.45
N GLY A 185 -11.27 18.43 9.23
CA GLY A 185 -10.22 18.65 10.23
C GLY A 185 -9.78 17.35 10.92
N LEU A 186 -8.75 17.46 11.75
CA LEU A 186 -8.25 16.34 12.55
C LEU A 186 -9.16 16.15 13.77
N GLY A 187 -9.68 14.94 13.96
CA GLY A 187 -10.40 14.56 15.18
C GLY A 187 -11.00 13.16 15.09
N SER A 188 -11.81 12.82 16.08
CA SER A 188 -12.37 11.49 16.30
C SER A 188 -13.89 11.41 16.14
N GLU A 189 -14.54 12.51 15.78
CA GLU A 189 -15.99 12.54 15.49
C GLU A 189 -16.33 11.63 14.31
N LEU A 190 -17.60 11.27 14.15
CA LEU A 190 -18.03 10.32 13.12
C LEU A 190 -17.81 10.82 11.68
N ASP A 191 -17.76 12.13 11.49
CA ASP A 191 -17.47 12.80 10.23
C ASP A 191 -15.99 13.24 10.11
N HIS A 192 -15.15 12.90 11.08
CA HIS A 192 -13.71 13.12 11.02
C HIS A 192 -12.98 11.82 10.67
N LEU A 193 -11.87 11.97 9.94
CA LEU A 193 -10.87 10.92 9.78
C LEU A 193 -9.55 11.43 10.36
N HIS A 194 -8.68 10.51 10.72
CA HIS A 194 -7.32 10.78 11.15
C HIS A 194 -6.40 9.71 10.59
N TYR A 195 -5.56 10.11 9.62
CA TYR A 195 -4.59 9.20 9.01
C TYR A 195 -5.23 7.93 8.39
N PRO A 196 -6.24 8.06 7.51
CA PRO A 196 -6.82 6.88 6.88
C PRO A 196 -5.80 6.20 5.99
N THR A 197 -5.59 4.90 6.17
CA THR A 197 -4.56 4.15 5.44
C THR A 197 -5.13 3.41 4.24
N ASP A 198 -6.39 3.00 4.30
CA ASP A 198 -7.01 2.21 3.25
C ASP A 198 -8.53 2.41 3.17
N VAL A 199 -9.10 2.10 2.01
CA VAL A 199 -10.52 2.21 1.70
C VAL A 199 -10.95 1.08 0.78
N VAL A 200 -12.12 0.49 1.02
CA VAL A 200 -12.77 -0.45 0.10
C VAL A 200 -14.23 -0.05 -0.12
N LEU A 201 -14.78 -0.36 -1.29
CA LEU A 201 -16.17 -0.05 -1.63
C LEU A 201 -17.09 -1.25 -1.38
N ASP A 202 -18.07 -1.07 -0.50
CA ASP A 202 -19.24 -1.97 -0.39
C ASP A 202 -20.31 -1.50 -1.38
N LYS A 203 -20.34 -2.13 -2.57
CA LYS A 203 -21.27 -1.82 -3.66
C LYS A 203 -22.72 -2.13 -3.31
N GLU A 204 -22.95 -3.25 -2.62
CA GLU A 204 -24.28 -3.69 -2.21
C GLU A 204 -24.91 -2.68 -1.25
N LYS A 205 -24.15 -2.23 -0.26
CA LYS A 205 -24.63 -1.27 0.76
C LYS A 205 -24.38 0.19 0.38
N LYS A 206 -23.75 0.45 -0.77
CA LYS A 206 -23.39 1.79 -1.27
C LYS A 206 -22.64 2.61 -0.22
N SER A 207 -21.59 2.03 0.35
CA SER A 207 -20.78 2.65 1.39
C SER A 207 -19.30 2.37 1.20
N LEU A 208 -18.45 3.31 1.62
CA LEU A 208 -17.03 3.08 1.79
C LEU A 208 -16.77 2.46 3.15
N ILE A 209 -15.88 1.48 3.19
CA ILE A 209 -15.30 0.96 4.42
C ILE A 209 -13.88 1.50 4.51
N ILE A 210 -13.60 2.25 5.56
CA ILE A 210 -12.37 3.04 5.69
C ILE A 210 -11.62 2.58 6.93
N CYS A 211 -10.33 2.32 6.77
CA CYS A 211 -9.44 2.15 7.91
C CYS A 211 -8.99 3.52 8.39
N ASP A 212 -9.52 3.96 9.52
CA ASP A 212 -9.24 5.23 10.16
C ASP A 212 -8.16 5.04 11.24
N LYS A 213 -6.95 4.69 10.78
CA LYS A 213 -5.84 4.19 11.62
C LYS A 213 -5.50 5.12 12.78
N GLY A 214 -5.49 6.43 12.57
CA GLY A 214 -5.15 7.41 13.60
C GLY A 214 -6.18 7.49 14.72
N ASN A 215 -7.42 7.08 14.46
CA ASN A 215 -8.49 6.94 15.45
C ASN A 215 -8.72 5.48 15.88
N GLN A 216 -7.86 4.55 15.43
CA GLN A 216 -7.89 3.13 15.78
C GLN A 216 -9.26 2.47 15.54
N ARG A 217 -9.86 2.73 14.38
CA ARG A 217 -11.20 2.22 14.04
C ARG A 217 -11.37 1.91 12.56
N VAL A 218 -12.31 1.01 12.26
CA VAL A 218 -12.84 0.81 10.90
C VAL A 218 -14.22 1.46 10.81
N MET A 219 -14.38 2.33 9.83
CA MET A 219 -15.58 3.14 9.61
C MET A 219 -16.37 2.62 8.40
N LYS A 220 -17.70 2.70 8.48
CA LYS A 220 -18.61 2.63 7.34
C LYS A 220 -19.11 4.02 7.03
N TRP A 221 -18.94 4.45 5.78
CA TRP A 221 -19.27 5.78 5.31
C TRP A 221 -20.21 5.70 4.11
N PRO A 222 -21.50 6.04 4.25
CA PRO A 222 -22.46 5.99 3.15
C PRO A 222 -22.03 6.89 1.97
N LEU A 223 -22.13 6.37 0.73
CA LEU A 223 -21.88 7.17 -0.48
C LEU A 223 -22.98 8.21 -0.72
N LYS A 224 -24.19 7.93 -0.22
CA LYS A 224 -25.33 8.83 -0.28
C LYS A 224 -25.82 9.06 1.14
N ASN A 225 -26.05 10.33 1.50
CA ASN A 225 -26.45 10.77 2.84
C ASN A 225 -25.31 10.66 3.89
N SER A 226 -24.38 11.61 3.84
CA SER A 226 -23.16 11.73 4.66
C SER A 226 -23.40 12.04 6.14
N GLN A 227 -24.51 11.58 6.73
CA GLN A 227 -24.89 11.83 8.13
C GLN A 227 -25.16 10.51 8.89
N ASN A 228 -24.88 9.36 8.28
CA ASN A 228 -25.10 8.04 8.89
C ASN A 228 -23.81 7.19 8.89
N GLN A 229 -22.68 7.83 9.20
CA GLN A 229 -21.42 7.17 9.42
C GLN A 229 -21.50 6.28 10.67
N GLN A 230 -20.85 5.12 10.61
CA GLN A 230 -20.87 4.14 11.69
C GLN A 230 -19.47 3.61 11.95
N VAL A 231 -19.12 3.47 13.22
CA VAL A 231 -17.95 2.69 13.62
C VAL A 231 -18.34 1.22 13.52
N LEU A 232 -17.67 0.47 12.64
CA LEU A 232 -17.88 -0.98 12.52
C LEU A 232 -17.05 -1.76 13.54
N ILE A 233 -15.78 -1.38 13.66
CA ILE A 233 -14.81 -2.05 14.54
C ILE A 233 -14.04 -0.96 15.31
N PRO A 234 -14.29 -0.78 16.62
CA PRO A 234 -13.49 0.10 17.46
C PRO A 234 -12.19 -0.58 17.93
N ASP A 235 -11.26 0.20 18.49
CA ASP A 235 -10.05 -0.26 19.18
C ASP A 235 -9.17 -1.23 18.37
N ILE A 236 -8.99 -0.93 17.08
CA ILE A 236 -8.25 -1.75 16.12
C ILE A 236 -7.08 -0.99 15.50
N ASP A 237 -5.92 -1.62 15.45
CA ASP A 237 -4.75 -1.13 14.71
C ASP A 237 -4.90 -1.50 13.23
N CYS A 238 -5.90 -0.96 12.55
CA CYS A 238 -6.13 -1.30 11.15
C CYS A 238 -5.03 -0.69 10.25
N TRP A 239 -4.66 -1.38 9.17
CA TRP A 239 -3.82 -0.82 8.11
C TRP A 239 -4.37 -1.09 6.72
N GLY A 240 -4.36 -2.35 6.29
CA GLY A 240 -4.92 -2.78 5.01
C GLY A 240 -6.31 -3.40 5.21
N LEU A 241 -7.20 -3.18 4.24
CA LEU A 241 -8.56 -3.68 4.19
C LEU A 241 -8.78 -4.51 2.93
N ALA A 242 -9.50 -5.62 3.08
CA ALA A 242 -10.09 -6.34 1.97
C ALA A 242 -11.50 -6.78 2.35
N MET A 243 -12.40 -6.87 1.37
CA MET A 243 -13.75 -7.36 1.57
C MET A 243 -14.03 -8.49 0.58
N ASP A 244 -14.56 -9.60 1.07
CA ASP A 244 -14.96 -10.71 0.21
C ASP A 244 -16.39 -10.56 -0.31
N ASN A 245 -16.80 -11.47 -1.21
CA ASN A 245 -18.11 -11.43 -1.84
C ASN A 245 -19.29 -11.65 -0.87
N ASN A 246 -19.04 -12.08 0.37
CA ASN A 246 -20.08 -12.19 1.41
C ASN A 246 -20.20 -10.89 2.22
N GLY A 247 -19.33 -9.90 1.99
CA GLY A 247 -19.24 -8.69 2.78
C GLY A 247 -18.42 -8.85 4.07
N ASP A 248 -17.67 -9.94 4.22
CA ASP A 248 -16.77 -10.10 5.36
C ASP A 248 -15.53 -9.22 5.17
N LEU A 249 -15.15 -8.51 6.23
CA LEU A 249 -13.98 -7.64 6.24
C LEU A 249 -12.76 -8.41 6.73
N TYR A 250 -11.65 -8.26 6.01
CA TYR A 250 -10.33 -8.72 6.42
C TYR A 250 -9.49 -7.49 6.70
N ILE A 251 -8.78 -7.51 7.82
CA ILE A 251 -8.03 -6.36 8.30
C ILE A 251 -6.66 -6.82 8.77
N SER A 252 -5.60 -6.16 8.31
CA SER A 252 -4.28 -6.34 8.90
C SER A 252 -4.11 -5.49 10.16
N GLU A 253 -3.54 -6.11 11.19
CA GLU A 253 -3.13 -5.46 12.44
C GLU A 253 -1.60 -5.52 12.57
N PRO A 254 -0.87 -4.51 12.04
CA PRO A 254 0.58 -4.52 11.98
C PRO A 254 1.26 -4.68 13.35
N GLU A 255 0.76 -4.01 14.40
CA GLU A 255 1.31 -4.06 15.76
C GLU A 255 1.05 -5.41 16.44
N LYS A 256 -0.07 -6.07 16.11
CA LYS A 256 -0.41 -7.42 16.62
C LYS A 256 0.14 -8.55 15.73
N HIS A 257 0.72 -8.20 14.58
CA HIS A 257 1.32 -9.14 13.63
C HIS A 257 0.34 -10.23 13.17
N GLN A 258 -0.88 -9.83 12.84
CA GLN A 258 -1.95 -10.74 12.47
C GLN A 258 -2.88 -10.13 11.43
N ILE A 259 -3.65 -11.01 10.78
CA ILE A 259 -4.79 -10.64 9.96
C ILE A 259 -6.04 -11.21 10.63
N ILE A 260 -7.05 -10.37 10.80
CA ILE A 260 -8.35 -10.78 11.30
C ILE A 260 -9.39 -10.78 10.18
N ARG A 261 -10.44 -11.57 10.36
CA ARG A 261 -11.70 -11.52 9.63
C ARG A 261 -12.80 -11.09 10.59
N TRP A 262 -13.62 -10.15 10.18
CA TRP A 262 -14.78 -9.67 10.91
C TRP A 262 -16.00 -9.70 10.00
N GLN A 263 -17.15 -10.04 10.56
CA GLN A 263 -18.43 -10.10 9.84
C GLN A 263 -19.40 -9.13 10.49
N GLU A 264 -20.20 -8.42 9.69
CA GLU A 264 -21.14 -7.44 10.21
C GLU A 264 -22.15 -8.10 11.17
N GLY A 265 -22.32 -7.48 12.35
CA GLY A 265 -23.14 -8.01 13.44
C GLY A 265 -22.38 -8.89 14.46
N ASN A 266 -21.16 -9.35 14.14
CA ASN A 266 -20.33 -10.06 15.12
C ASN A 266 -19.63 -9.07 16.07
N LYS A 267 -19.59 -9.43 17.36
CA LYS A 267 -18.83 -8.67 18.38
C LYS A 267 -17.33 -8.93 18.33
N GLU A 268 -16.94 -10.13 17.92
CA GLU A 268 -15.55 -10.59 17.91
C GLU A 268 -15.09 -10.88 16.49
N SER A 269 -13.79 -10.70 16.26
CA SER A 269 -13.12 -11.08 15.02
C SER A 269 -12.41 -12.43 15.16
N THR A 270 -12.14 -13.08 14.04
CA THR A 270 -11.37 -14.34 13.99
C THR A 270 -10.01 -14.09 13.37
N ILE A 271 -8.94 -14.56 14.01
CA ILE A 271 -7.59 -14.53 13.42
C ILE A 271 -7.54 -15.54 12.27
N VAL A 272 -7.20 -15.06 11.07
CA VAL A 272 -7.11 -15.90 9.85
C VAL A 272 -5.68 -16.08 9.34
N ALA A 273 -4.74 -15.24 9.79
CA ALA A 273 -3.31 -15.41 9.55
C ALA A 273 -2.48 -14.77 10.69
N GLY A 274 -1.36 -15.38 11.05
CA GLY A 274 -0.49 -14.90 12.13
C GLY A 274 -1.06 -15.12 13.55
N GLY A 275 -0.88 -14.12 14.44
CA GLY A 275 -1.58 -14.04 15.74
C GLY A 275 -1.06 -14.87 16.90
N LYS A 276 0.11 -15.53 16.78
CA LYS A 276 0.74 -16.25 17.90
C LYS A 276 1.95 -15.51 18.49
N GLN A 277 2.84 -15.02 17.63
CA GLN A 277 4.01 -14.21 17.94
C GLN A 277 4.61 -13.68 16.63
N PHE A 278 5.40 -12.60 16.67
CA PHE A 278 6.12 -12.16 15.47
C PHE A 278 7.23 -13.15 15.10
N GLY A 279 7.55 -13.22 13.81
CA GLY A 279 8.69 -14.00 13.34
C GLY A 279 8.53 -14.49 11.92
N LYS A 280 9.42 -15.40 11.52
CA LYS A 280 9.56 -15.89 10.14
C LYS A 280 8.97 -17.28 9.90
N GLN A 281 8.40 -17.93 10.91
CA GLN A 281 7.76 -19.24 10.70
C GLN A 281 6.52 -19.11 9.80
N LEU A 282 6.06 -20.24 9.27
CA LEU A 282 4.92 -20.27 8.33
C LEU A 282 3.58 -19.92 8.99
N ASN A 283 3.49 -19.92 10.32
CA ASN A 283 2.33 -19.47 11.10
C ASN A 283 2.54 -18.10 11.75
N GLN A 284 3.58 -17.35 11.33
CA GLN A 284 3.94 -16.06 11.91
C GLN A 284 4.00 -14.99 10.83
N LEU A 285 3.79 -13.75 11.25
CA LEU A 285 3.96 -12.55 10.45
C LEU A 285 4.84 -11.57 11.25
N TYR A 286 5.38 -10.56 10.59
CA TYR A 286 6.04 -9.44 11.24
C TYR A 286 5.73 -8.14 10.49
N ASN A 287 4.96 -7.28 11.17
CA ASN A 287 4.47 -6.00 10.63
C ASN A 287 3.73 -6.16 9.27
N PRO A 288 2.69 -7.02 9.18
CA PRO A 288 1.94 -7.20 7.94
C PRO A 288 1.27 -5.89 7.51
N ARG A 289 1.31 -5.58 6.21
CA ARG A 289 0.74 -4.34 5.64
C ARG A 289 -0.53 -4.63 4.85
N TYR A 290 -0.55 -4.46 3.53
CA TYR A 290 -1.76 -4.72 2.75
C TYR A 290 -1.99 -6.20 2.57
N ILE A 291 -3.24 -6.52 2.25
CA ILE A 291 -3.74 -7.86 2.05
C ILE A 291 -4.58 -7.92 0.78
N PHE A 292 -4.64 -9.12 0.21
CA PHE A 292 -5.58 -9.44 -0.86
C PHE A 292 -6.33 -10.72 -0.48
N VAL A 293 -7.62 -10.78 -0.78
CA VAL A 293 -8.46 -11.95 -0.51
C VAL A 293 -9.00 -12.48 -1.82
N ASP A 294 -8.71 -13.73 -2.14
CA ASP A 294 -9.21 -14.38 -3.35
C ASP A 294 -10.65 -14.91 -3.17
N GLU A 295 -11.26 -15.34 -4.28
CA GLU A 295 -12.63 -15.90 -4.31
C GLU A 295 -12.80 -17.17 -3.45
N TYR A 296 -11.69 -17.83 -3.09
CA TYR A 296 -11.67 -18.99 -2.20
C TYR A 296 -11.47 -18.61 -0.73
N HIS A 297 -11.51 -17.31 -0.42
CA HIS A 297 -11.22 -16.72 0.88
C HIS A 297 -9.79 -17.02 1.38
N SER A 298 -8.84 -17.21 0.47
CA SER A 298 -7.43 -17.24 0.84
C SER A 298 -6.91 -15.82 1.01
N VAL A 299 -6.11 -15.60 2.04
CA VAL A 299 -5.55 -14.29 2.36
C VAL A 299 -4.08 -14.25 1.95
N TYR A 300 -3.74 -13.32 1.06
CA TYR A 300 -2.37 -12.96 0.71
C TYR A 300 -1.96 -11.77 1.55
N VAL A 301 -0.75 -11.82 2.09
CA VAL A 301 -0.26 -10.85 3.06
C VAL A 301 1.12 -10.38 2.66
N ALA A 302 1.27 -9.07 2.50
CA ALA A 302 2.58 -8.43 2.45
C ALA A 302 3.20 -8.43 3.85
N ASP A 303 4.07 -9.41 4.11
CA ASP A 303 4.75 -9.60 5.40
C ASP A 303 6.01 -8.71 5.43
N CYS A 304 5.75 -7.40 5.53
CA CYS A 304 6.66 -6.31 5.20
C CYS A 304 8.04 -6.41 5.87
N ALA A 305 8.10 -6.66 7.18
CA ALA A 305 9.37 -6.71 7.89
C ALA A 305 10.14 -8.02 7.66
N ASN A 306 9.48 -9.04 7.12
CA ASN A 306 10.10 -10.29 6.69
C ASN A 306 10.41 -10.33 5.19
N SER A 307 10.18 -9.23 4.44
CA SER A 307 10.49 -9.12 3.01
C SER A 307 9.94 -10.27 2.16
N ARG A 308 8.69 -10.68 2.42
CA ARG A 308 8.03 -11.78 1.71
C ARG A 308 6.54 -11.54 1.52
N VAL A 309 5.92 -12.30 0.62
CA VAL A 309 4.47 -12.44 0.56
C VAL A 309 4.07 -13.85 0.94
N MET A 310 3.08 -13.94 1.83
CA MET A 310 2.55 -15.18 2.35
C MET A 310 1.09 -15.35 1.93
N LYS A 311 0.66 -16.59 1.66
CA LYS A 311 -0.75 -16.94 1.41
C LYS A 311 -1.24 -17.90 2.50
N TRP A 312 -2.37 -17.60 3.14
CA TRP A 312 -3.13 -18.53 3.97
C TRP A 312 -4.38 -18.97 3.23
N MET A 313 -4.55 -20.27 3.04
CA MET A 313 -5.83 -20.83 2.60
C MET A 313 -6.85 -20.70 3.73
N LYS A 314 -8.14 -20.66 3.38
CA LYS A 314 -9.23 -20.60 4.37
C LYS A 314 -9.05 -21.69 5.45
N ASN A 315 -9.12 -21.27 6.72
CA ASN A 315 -8.94 -22.12 7.91
C ASN A 315 -7.55 -22.79 8.07
N ALA A 316 -6.55 -22.42 7.26
CA ALA A 316 -5.21 -22.96 7.41
C ALA A 316 -4.53 -22.42 8.67
N THR A 317 -3.79 -23.28 9.39
CA THR A 317 -3.03 -22.88 10.59
C THR A 317 -1.64 -22.33 10.26
N LYS A 318 -1.18 -22.53 9.02
CA LYS A 318 0.10 -22.10 8.46
C LYS A 318 -0.14 -21.61 7.03
N GLY A 319 0.61 -20.58 6.65
CA GLY A 319 0.65 -20.08 5.29
C GLY A 319 1.71 -20.78 4.46
N ILE A 320 1.69 -20.47 3.17
CA ILE A 320 2.72 -20.81 2.20
C ILE A 320 3.39 -19.53 1.70
N ARG A 321 4.68 -19.61 1.40
CA ARG A 321 5.40 -18.51 0.76
C ARG A 321 5.04 -18.48 -0.72
N VAL A 322 4.60 -17.33 -1.22
CA VAL A 322 4.19 -17.16 -2.61
C VAL A 322 5.01 -16.11 -3.36
N ALA A 323 5.67 -15.19 -2.64
CA ALA A 323 6.81 -14.43 -3.12
C ALA A 323 7.92 -14.54 -2.06
N PRO A 324 8.99 -15.31 -2.31
CA PRO A 324 9.96 -15.67 -1.27
C PRO A 324 10.88 -14.52 -0.88
N GLU A 325 11.36 -14.58 0.36
CA GLU A 325 12.60 -13.93 0.79
C GLU A 325 13.76 -14.59 0.01
N LEU A 326 14.58 -13.82 -0.68
CA LEU A 326 15.84 -14.31 -1.23
C LEU A 326 16.99 -13.72 -0.44
N ILE A 327 17.94 -14.60 -0.11
CA ILE A 327 19.26 -14.25 0.42
C ILE A 327 19.91 -13.32 -0.60
N ASP A 328 20.51 -12.23 -0.14
CA ASP A 328 21.22 -11.25 -0.99
C ASP A 328 22.42 -11.93 -1.66
N ASP A 329 22.16 -12.61 -2.79
CA ASP A 329 23.10 -13.31 -3.66
C ASP A 329 23.55 -12.42 -4.83
N GLY A 330 23.31 -11.11 -4.75
CA GLY A 330 23.54 -10.16 -5.82
C GLY A 330 22.37 -10.02 -6.83
N ASN A 331 21.21 -10.61 -6.55
CA ASN A 331 20.02 -10.47 -7.39
C ASN A 331 19.34 -9.09 -7.21
N PRO A 332 19.15 -8.29 -8.28
CA PRO A 332 18.50 -6.97 -8.20
C PRO A 332 17.00 -7.03 -7.90
N ASN A 333 16.35 -8.18 -8.08
CA ASN A 333 14.89 -8.33 -8.07
C ASN A 333 14.34 -8.90 -6.74
N ILE A 334 14.91 -8.50 -5.61
CA ILE A 334 14.45 -8.93 -4.27
C ILE A 334 13.36 -8.03 -3.71
N LEU A 335 12.47 -8.58 -2.89
CA LEU A 335 11.51 -7.77 -2.13
C LEU A 335 12.23 -6.99 -1.03
N ARG A 336 12.11 -5.67 -1.08
CA ARG A 336 12.60 -4.71 -0.10
C ARG A 336 11.41 -3.90 0.40
N ASN A 337 10.90 -4.28 1.57
CA ASN A 337 9.72 -3.64 2.17
C ASN A 337 8.46 -3.80 1.28
N PRO A 338 7.95 -5.03 1.05
CA PRO A 338 6.72 -5.22 0.30
C PRO A 338 5.54 -4.59 1.06
N ILE A 339 4.75 -3.76 0.38
CA ILE A 339 3.62 -3.05 0.99
C ILE A 339 2.28 -3.52 0.44
N GLY A 340 1.94 -3.13 -0.79
CA GLY A 340 0.75 -3.55 -1.53
C GLY A 340 0.90 -4.95 -2.11
N VAL A 341 -0.20 -5.71 -2.14
CA VAL A 341 -0.27 -7.01 -2.82
C VAL A 341 -1.63 -7.16 -3.50
N ILE A 342 -1.63 -7.55 -4.78
CA ILE A 342 -2.84 -7.98 -5.50
C ILE A 342 -2.54 -9.24 -6.30
N VAL A 343 -3.57 -10.02 -6.60
CA VAL A 343 -3.44 -11.27 -7.36
C VAL A 343 -4.44 -11.26 -8.51
N ASP A 344 -3.97 -11.59 -9.72
CA ASP A 344 -4.85 -11.72 -10.87
C ASP A 344 -5.58 -13.08 -10.90
N ARG A 345 -6.46 -13.28 -11.89
CA ARG A 345 -7.25 -14.51 -12.03
C ARG A 345 -6.41 -15.75 -12.36
N MET A 346 -5.19 -15.56 -12.83
CA MET A 346 -4.25 -16.66 -13.11
C MET A 346 -3.42 -17.03 -11.89
N GLY A 347 -3.51 -16.25 -10.81
CA GLY A 347 -2.70 -16.41 -9.61
C GLY A 347 -1.34 -15.72 -9.69
N ASN A 348 -1.08 -14.85 -10.68
CA ASN A 348 0.12 -14.02 -10.63
C ASN A 348 -0.03 -12.99 -9.51
N ILE A 349 1.04 -12.83 -8.74
CA ILE A 349 1.09 -11.98 -7.55
C ILE A 349 1.87 -10.73 -7.90
N TYR A 350 1.24 -9.58 -7.74
CA TYR A 350 1.84 -8.27 -7.97
C TYR A 350 2.07 -7.60 -6.62
N VAL A 351 3.27 -7.06 -6.43
CA VAL A 351 3.71 -6.54 -5.15
C VAL A 351 4.34 -5.17 -5.34
N SER A 352 3.90 -4.19 -4.56
CA SER A 352 4.62 -2.92 -4.42
C SER A 352 5.90 -3.15 -3.65
N ASN A 353 7.03 -3.10 -4.36
CA ASN A 353 8.36 -3.24 -3.80
C ASN A 353 8.90 -1.84 -3.43
N GLU A 354 8.43 -1.32 -2.30
CA GLU A 354 8.50 0.11 -1.97
C GLU A 354 9.93 0.67 -2.02
N LYS A 355 10.89 0.00 -1.38
CA LYS A 355 12.29 0.48 -1.34
C LYS A 355 13.06 0.26 -2.64
N SER A 356 12.53 -0.57 -3.54
CA SER A 356 13.04 -0.72 -4.90
C SER A 356 12.29 0.16 -5.89
N HIS A 357 11.32 0.99 -5.48
CA HIS A 357 10.62 1.91 -6.39
C HIS A 357 9.98 1.21 -7.61
N GLN A 358 9.51 -0.02 -7.42
CA GLN A 358 9.04 -0.90 -8.49
C GLN A 358 7.79 -1.67 -8.08
N ILE A 359 6.99 -2.06 -9.07
CA ILE A 359 6.03 -3.14 -8.93
C ILE A 359 6.65 -4.40 -9.50
N MET A 360 6.56 -5.49 -8.75
CA MET A 360 7.15 -6.79 -9.08
C MET A 360 6.05 -7.84 -9.26
N ARG A 361 6.22 -8.77 -10.19
CA ARG A 361 5.32 -9.90 -10.44
C ARG A 361 5.98 -11.24 -10.16
N TRP A 362 5.26 -12.13 -9.48
CA TRP A 362 5.56 -13.55 -9.40
C TRP A 362 4.45 -14.36 -10.06
N SER A 363 4.80 -15.18 -11.04
CA SER A 363 3.87 -16.21 -11.53
C SER A 363 3.74 -17.34 -10.51
N PRO A 364 2.62 -18.09 -10.50
CA PRO A 364 2.44 -19.22 -9.60
C PRO A 364 3.64 -20.18 -9.61
N GLY A 365 4.25 -20.41 -8.43
CA GLY A 365 5.40 -21.30 -8.28
C GLY A 365 6.75 -20.74 -8.76
N ALA A 366 6.80 -19.51 -9.28
CA ALA A 366 8.05 -18.90 -9.71
C ALA A 366 9.01 -18.68 -8.54
N ALA A 367 10.28 -19.07 -8.72
CA ALA A 367 11.32 -18.84 -7.72
C ALA A 367 11.77 -17.37 -7.65
N LYS A 368 11.60 -16.61 -8.74
CA LYS A 368 12.05 -15.22 -8.88
C LYS A 368 10.92 -14.36 -9.44
N GLY A 369 10.88 -13.12 -8.97
CA GLY A 369 9.98 -12.11 -9.50
C GLY A 369 10.62 -11.35 -10.65
N VAL A 370 9.77 -10.72 -11.45
CA VAL A 370 10.18 -9.82 -12.54
C VAL A 370 9.61 -8.42 -12.30
N PRO A 371 10.36 -7.35 -12.55
CA PRO A 371 9.78 -6.00 -12.53
C PRO A 371 8.75 -5.86 -13.65
N VAL A 372 7.62 -5.25 -13.35
CA VAL A 372 6.58 -4.95 -14.35
C VAL A 372 6.52 -3.46 -14.72
N VAL A 373 6.70 -2.57 -13.73
CA VAL A 373 6.81 -1.11 -13.90
C VAL A 373 7.73 -0.52 -12.83
N GLY A 374 8.32 0.64 -13.13
CA GLY A 374 9.32 1.30 -12.30
C GLY A 374 10.76 0.91 -12.67
N GLU A 375 11.68 1.86 -12.59
CA GLU A 375 13.06 1.72 -13.10
C GLU A 375 14.09 1.35 -12.02
N ASN A 376 13.66 0.89 -10.84
CA ASN A 376 14.52 0.65 -9.68
C ASN A 376 15.28 1.90 -9.19
N ILE A 377 14.70 3.07 -9.45
CA ILE A 377 15.21 4.37 -9.04
C ILE A 377 14.04 5.24 -8.62
N SER A 378 14.21 5.99 -7.53
CA SER A 378 13.25 6.98 -7.11
C SER A 378 13.25 8.15 -8.09
N GLY A 379 12.09 8.52 -8.61
CA GLY A 379 11.96 9.68 -9.48
C GLY A 379 10.52 10.04 -9.83
N ARG A 380 10.35 11.06 -10.67
CA ARG A 380 9.05 11.61 -11.06
C ARG A 380 8.71 11.46 -12.54
N GLU A 381 9.66 10.94 -13.33
CA GLU A 381 9.42 10.67 -14.75
C GLU A 381 8.24 9.68 -14.94
N PRO A 382 7.60 9.66 -16.12
CA PRO A 382 6.47 8.76 -16.38
C PRO A 382 6.75 7.27 -16.16
N THR A 383 8.01 6.85 -16.30
CA THR A 383 8.48 5.47 -16.07
C THR A 383 8.93 5.20 -14.63
N GLN A 384 9.03 6.24 -13.81
CA GLN A 384 9.61 6.20 -12.46
C GLN A 384 8.53 6.29 -11.38
N LEU A 385 8.82 5.66 -10.25
CA LEU A 385 8.00 5.69 -9.04
C LEU A 385 8.86 6.13 -7.86
N ALA A 386 8.25 6.59 -6.78
CA ALA A 386 8.90 6.95 -5.53
C ALA A 386 8.12 6.38 -4.35
N PHE A 387 8.65 5.31 -3.75
CA PHE A 387 8.02 4.58 -2.64
C PHE A 387 6.58 4.16 -2.97
N PRO A 388 6.37 3.34 -4.03
CA PRO A 388 5.03 2.86 -4.37
C PRO A 388 4.46 2.08 -3.19
N HIS A 389 3.21 2.37 -2.85
CA HIS A 389 2.59 1.87 -1.62
C HIS A 389 1.57 0.78 -1.95
N ASP A 390 0.40 1.15 -2.44
CA ASP A 390 -0.67 0.23 -2.83
C ASP A 390 -0.91 0.23 -4.34
N LEU A 391 -1.64 -0.77 -4.84
CA LEU A 391 -1.87 -1.01 -6.25
C LEU A 391 -3.22 -1.69 -6.51
N SER A 392 -3.81 -1.45 -7.68
CA SER A 392 -5.09 -2.04 -8.06
C SER A 392 -5.23 -2.16 -9.58
N PHE A 393 -6.11 -3.05 -10.05
CA PHE A 393 -6.42 -3.21 -11.46
C PHE A 393 -7.81 -2.66 -11.79
N ASP A 394 -7.96 -2.07 -12.97
CA ASP A 394 -9.29 -1.90 -13.57
C ASP A 394 -9.74 -3.17 -14.33
N ARG A 395 -10.97 -3.15 -14.85
CA ARG A 395 -11.52 -4.28 -15.63
C ARG A 395 -10.78 -4.53 -16.94
N GLN A 396 -10.08 -3.54 -17.46
CA GLN A 396 -9.28 -3.66 -18.66
C GLN A 396 -7.87 -4.20 -18.37
N GLY A 397 -7.53 -4.43 -17.10
CA GLY A 397 -6.22 -4.89 -16.67
C GLY A 397 -5.17 -3.78 -16.62
N ASN A 398 -5.57 -2.52 -16.68
CA ASN A 398 -4.62 -1.43 -16.44
C ASN A 398 -4.23 -1.41 -14.97
N LEU A 399 -2.94 -1.18 -14.71
CA LEU A 399 -2.38 -1.15 -13.38
C LEU A 399 -2.39 0.28 -12.84
N TYR A 400 -3.00 0.48 -11.68
CA TYR A 400 -2.98 1.73 -10.93
C TYR A 400 -2.05 1.57 -9.73
N VAL A 401 -1.15 2.53 -9.54
CA VAL A 401 -0.14 2.50 -8.48
C VAL A 401 -0.21 3.79 -7.67
N VAL A 402 -0.26 3.65 -6.35
CA VAL A 402 -0.11 4.77 -5.42
C VAL A 402 1.38 5.12 -5.31
N ASP A 403 1.79 6.16 -6.04
CA ASP A 403 3.13 6.71 -6.03
C ASP A 403 3.27 7.71 -4.86
N ARG A 404 3.29 7.13 -3.66
CA ARG A 404 3.06 7.82 -2.37
C ARG A 404 3.97 9.02 -2.17
N TYR A 405 5.29 8.88 -2.37
CA TYR A 405 6.21 9.97 -2.06
C TYR A 405 6.07 11.14 -3.05
N ASN A 406 5.70 10.83 -4.30
CA ASN A 406 5.38 11.85 -5.28
C ASN A 406 4.00 12.49 -5.07
N GLY A 407 3.12 11.85 -4.29
CA GLY A 407 1.78 12.37 -4.02
C GLY A 407 0.89 12.29 -5.26
N ARG A 408 0.95 11.16 -5.98
CA ARG A 408 0.17 10.94 -7.20
C ARG A 408 -0.30 9.49 -7.34
N ILE A 409 -1.28 9.28 -8.21
CA ILE A 409 -1.72 7.96 -8.68
C ILE A 409 -1.30 7.81 -10.15
N GLN A 410 -0.50 6.79 -10.44
CA GLN A 410 -0.02 6.47 -11.79
C GLN A 410 -0.87 5.35 -12.39
N LYS A 411 -1.34 5.53 -13.63
CA LYS A 411 -1.96 4.46 -14.44
C LYS A 411 -0.99 4.00 -15.51
N PHE A 412 -0.71 2.71 -15.53
CA PHE A 412 0.01 2.03 -16.60
C PHE A 412 -1.00 1.27 -17.45
N ALA A 413 -1.09 1.64 -18.73
CA ALA A 413 -2.00 0.98 -19.65
C ALA A 413 -1.46 -0.39 -20.04
N ILE A 414 -2.36 -1.36 -20.22
CA ILE A 414 -1.98 -2.67 -20.74
C ILE A 414 -1.32 -2.51 -22.12
N ASP A 415 -0.26 -3.28 -22.36
CA ASP A 415 0.45 -3.30 -23.62
C ASP A 415 -0.09 -4.47 -24.45
N LEU A 416 -0.68 -4.15 -25.61
CA LEU A 416 -1.36 -5.12 -26.48
C LEU A 416 -0.50 -5.52 -27.69
N ASP A 417 0.69 -4.95 -27.80
CA ASP A 417 1.59 -5.09 -28.96
C ASP A 417 2.63 -6.21 -28.81
#